data_AF-A0A227J3E2-F1
#
_entry.id   AF-A0A227J3E2-F1
#
_cell.length_a   1.000
_cell.length_b   1.000
_cell.length_c   1.000
_cell.angle_alpha   90.00
_cell.angle_beta   90.00
_cell.angle_gamma   90.00
#
_symmetry.space_group_name_H-M   'P 1'
#
loop_
_entity.id
_entity.type
_entity.pdbx_description
1 polymer ?
#
loop_
_entity_poly.entity_id
_entity_poly.type
_entity_poly.pdbx_seq_one_letter_code
_entity_poly.pdbx_strand_id
1 'polypeptide(L)'
;PQVVHYKNKDRRVLKEGMCFTIEPMINAGKFGCTVDAQDDWTVYTGDGKNSAQWEHTIVVTKDGCEVLTLRSDDTIPRLMKNA
;
A
#
# COMPACT_ATOMS: atom_id res chain seq x y z
N PRO A 1 5.65 -1.85 9.78
CA PRO A 1 5.42 -0.46 10.28
C PRO A 1 4.03 0.02 9.85
N GLN A 2 3.46 1.02 10.52
CA GLN A 2 2.31 1.74 9.94
C GLN A 2 2.84 2.63 8.80
N VAL A 3 2.37 2.38 7.58
CA VAL A 3 2.69 3.16 6.38
C VAL A 3 1.40 3.80 5.90
N VAL A 4 1.32 5.13 5.99
CA VAL A 4 0.14 5.87 5.56
C VAL A 4 0.28 6.32 4.11
N HIS A 5 -0.80 6.22 3.34
CA HIS A 5 -0.81 6.47 1.88
C HIS A 5 -1.29 7.88 1.51
N TYR A 6 -1.37 8.79 2.49
CA TYR A 6 -1.65 10.21 2.29
C TYR A 6 -0.47 11.07 2.71
N LYS A 7 -0.46 12.34 2.29
CA LYS A 7 0.61 13.29 2.62
C LYS A 7 0.78 13.39 4.14
N ASN A 8 1.97 13.03 4.61
CA ASN A 8 2.34 13.02 6.02
C ASN A 8 3.78 13.54 6.20
N LYS A 9 4.30 13.51 7.43
CA LYS A 9 5.66 13.96 7.78
C LYS A 9 6.51 12.83 8.39
N ASP A 10 6.18 11.57 8.13
CA ASP A 10 6.99 10.44 8.58
C ASP A 10 8.37 10.50 7.90
N ARG A 11 9.41 10.40 8.72
CA ARG A 11 10.82 10.43 8.30
C ARG A 11 11.57 9.17 8.75
N ARG A 12 10.84 8.11 9.06
CA ARG A 12 11.42 6.84 9.49
C ARG A 12 12.41 6.33 8.44
N VAL A 13 13.61 6.03 8.90
CA VAL A 13 14.62 5.35 8.09
C VAL A 13 14.26 3.87 8.01
N LEU A 14 14.13 3.37 6.79
CA LEU A 14 13.95 1.94 6.52
C LEU A 14 15.28 1.21 6.70
N LYS A 15 15.24 0.04 7.33
CA LYS A 15 16.41 -0.79 7.63
C LYS A 15 16.27 -2.14 6.96
N GLU A 16 17.39 -2.72 6.54
CA GLU A 16 17.46 -4.08 6.00
C GLU A 16 16.73 -5.08 6.92
N GLY A 17 15.96 -5.98 6.32
CA GLY A 17 15.13 -6.97 6.99
C GLY A 17 13.75 -6.47 7.42
N MET A 18 13.45 -5.17 7.31
CA MET A 18 12.09 -4.68 7.57
C MET A 18 11.11 -5.21 6.51
N CYS A 19 10.04 -5.86 6.96
CA CYS A 19 8.98 -6.41 6.10
C CYS A 19 7.66 -5.67 6.38
N PHE A 20 6.98 -5.22 5.33
CA PHE A 20 5.70 -4.50 5.41
C PHE A 20 5.00 -4.42 4.05
N THR A 21 3.76 -3.96 4.07
CA THR A 21 2.91 -3.78 2.88
C THR A 21 2.97 -2.34 2.40
N ILE A 22 2.86 -2.17 1.08
CA ILE A 22 2.42 -0.92 0.45
C ILE A 22 1.09 -1.24 -0.21
N GLU A 23 0.02 -0.60 0.24
CA GLU A 23 -1.38 -0.99 -0.06
C GLU A 23 -2.30 0.21 -0.33
N PRO A 24 -1.94 1.13 -1.26
CA PRO A 24 -2.69 2.36 -1.47
C PRO A 24 -4.10 2.11 -2.02
N MET A 25 -5.09 2.74 -1.38
CA MET A 25 -6.46 2.85 -1.90
C MET A 25 -6.64 4.23 -2.55
N ILE A 26 -7.00 4.24 -3.83
CA ILE A 26 -7.18 5.47 -4.62
C ILE A 26 -8.65 5.62 -5.00
N ASN A 27 -9.27 6.70 -4.52
CA ASN A 27 -10.65 7.03 -4.83
C ASN A 27 -10.70 7.92 -6.09
N ALA A 28 -11.66 7.66 -6.99
CA ALA A 28 -11.93 8.54 -8.14
C ALA A 28 -12.53 9.90 -7.73
N GLY A 29 -13.01 9.99 -6.50
CA GLY A 29 -13.62 11.17 -5.90
C GLY A 29 -12.83 11.72 -4.72
N LYS A 30 -13.52 11.91 -3.59
CA LYS A 30 -12.95 12.43 -2.35
C LYS A 30 -12.37 11.31 -1.47
N PHE A 31 -11.51 11.69 -0.53
CA PHE A 31 -10.85 10.74 0.38
C PHE A 31 -11.76 10.19 1.50
N GLY A 32 -12.88 10.86 1.78
CA GLY A 32 -13.77 10.48 2.88
C GLY A 32 -14.36 9.07 2.67
N CYS A 33 -14.56 8.34 3.76
CA CYS A 33 -15.09 6.98 3.75
C CYS A 33 -15.97 6.72 4.98
N THR A 34 -16.83 5.70 4.89
CA THR A 34 -17.69 5.24 5.99
C THR A 34 -17.66 3.72 6.05
N VAL A 35 -17.63 3.18 7.27
CA VAL A 35 -17.79 1.74 7.51
C VAL A 35 -19.29 1.42 7.53
N ASP A 36 -19.68 0.31 6.92
CA ASP A 36 -21.04 -0.20 6.97
C ASP A 36 -21.42 -0.53 8.41
N ALA A 37 -22.53 0.03 8.89
CA ALA A 37 -22.96 -0.15 10.28
C ALA A 37 -23.62 -1.51 10.57
N GLN A 38 -23.97 -2.28 9.54
CA GLN A 38 -24.58 -3.59 9.69
C GLN A 38 -23.52 -4.69 9.77
N ASP A 39 -22.49 -4.61 8.93
CA ASP A 39 -21.41 -5.62 8.90
C ASP A 39 -20.14 -5.21 9.65
N ASP A 40 -19.90 -3.92 9.91
CA ASP A 40 -18.69 -3.38 10.57
C ASP A 40 -17.36 -3.69 9.83
N TRP A 41 -17.44 -3.98 8.53
CA TRP A 41 -16.30 -4.37 7.69
C TRP A 41 -16.23 -3.60 6.38
N THR A 42 -17.34 -3.50 5.64
CA THR A 42 -17.34 -2.92 4.30
C THR A 42 -17.09 -1.42 4.37
N VAL A 43 -16.08 -0.93 3.66
CA VAL A 43 -15.74 0.50 3.61
C VAL A 43 -16.20 1.08 2.28
N TYR A 44 -17.12 2.05 2.33
CA TYR A 44 -17.58 2.79 1.17
C TYR A 44 -16.90 4.15 1.06
N THR A 45 -16.72 4.62 -0.17
CA THR A 45 -16.34 6.01 -0.43
C THR A 45 -17.48 6.94 -0.03
N GLY A 46 -17.16 8.06 0.60
CA GLY A 46 -18.16 9.00 1.12
C GLY A 46 -18.95 9.73 0.02
N ASP A 47 -18.52 9.63 -1.23
CA ASP A 47 -19.23 10.15 -2.41
C ASP A 47 -19.74 9.05 -3.36
N GLY A 48 -19.65 7.78 -2.96
CA GLY A 48 -20.16 6.63 -3.71
C GLY A 48 -19.43 6.34 -5.02
N LYS A 49 -18.31 7.00 -5.31
CA LYS A 49 -17.52 6.75 -6.52
C LYS A 49 -16.58 5.56 -6.35
N ASN A 50 -16.12 5.04 -7.48
CA ASN A 50 -15.19 3.90 -7.51
C ASN A 50 -13.89 4.19 -6.73
N SER A 51 -13.40 3.15 -6.07
CA SER A 51 -12.07 3.08 -5.49
C SER A 51 -11.34 1.88 -6.07
N ALA A 52 -10.01 1.96 -6.13
CA ALA A 52 -9.15 0.85 -6.52
C ALA A 52 -8.00 0.71 -5.52
N GLN A 53 -7.55 -0.52 -5.31
CA GLN A 53 -6.42 -0.85 -4.46
C GLN A 53 -5.52 -1.84 -5.18
N TRP A 54 -4.22 -1.75 -4.90
CA TRP A 54 -3.27 -2.82 -5.17
C TRP A 54 -2.32 -2.94 -3.97
N GLU A 55 -1.78 -4.13 -3.74
CA GLU A 55 -0.95 -4.38 -2.57
C GLU A 55 0.22 -5.32 -2.90
N HIS A 56 1.37 -5.01 -2.32
CA HIS A 56 2.47 -5.96 -2.19
C HIS A 56 3.07 -5.92 -0.80
N THR A 57 3.38 -7.11 -0.28
CA THR A 57 4.34 -7.29 0.81
C THR A 57 5.76 -7.22 0.26
N ILE A 58 6.58 -6.34 0.84
CA ILE A 58 7.99 -6.17 0.50
C ILE A 58 8.89 -6.38 1.72
N VAL A 59 10.13 -6.78 1.46
CA VAL A 59 11.20 -6.73 2.45
C VAL A 59 12.30 -5.79 1.99
N VAL A 60 12.78 -4.94 2.90
CA VAL A 60 13.90 -4.03 2.65
C VAL A 60 15.19 -4.84 2.61
N THR A 61 15.95 -4.68 1.53
CA THR A 61 17.28 -5.29 1.36
C THR A 61 18.37 -4.25 1.65
N LYS A 62 19.64 -4.66 1.63
CA LYS A 62 20.79 -3.78 1.82
C LYS A 62 20.79 -2.56 0.88
N ASP A 63 20.36 -2.73 -0.36
CA ASP A 63 20.44 -1.73 -1.44
C ASP A 63 19.10 -1.46 -2.14
N GLY A 64 17.97 -1.86 -1.56
CA GLY A 64 16.63 -1.65 -2.14
C GLY A 64 15.54 -2.46 -1.45
N CYS A 65 14.75 -3.20 -2.23
CA CYS A 65 13.73 -4.11 -1.70
C CYS A 65 13.48 -5.33 -2.60
N GLU A 66 12.88 -6.36 -2.00
CA GLU A 66 12.33 -7.53 -2.70
C GLU A 66 10.80 -7.55 -2.58
N VAL A 67 10.10 -7.79 -3.70
CA VAL A 67 8.65 -7.99 -3.74
C VAL A 67 8.31 -9.45 -3.51
N LEU A 68 7.87 -9.79 -2.30
CA LEU A 68 7.61 -11.16 -1.86
C LEU A 68 6.34 -11.77 -2.47
N THR A 69 5.43 -10.91 -2.92
CA THR A 69 4.09 -11.27 -3.42
C THR A 69 3.95 -11.04 -4.92
N LEU A 70 5.08 -10.95 -5.63
CA LEU A 70 5.11 -10.73 -7.08
C LEU A 70 4.51 -11.92 -7.83
N ARG A 71 3.56 -11.64 -8.72
CA ARG A 71 2.94 -12.62 -9.61
C ARG A 71 3.82 -12.90 -10.83
N SER A 72 3.51 -13.98 -11.54
CA SER A 72 4.22 -14.35 -12.76
C SER A 72 3.95 -13.41 -13.94
N ASP A 73 2.82 -12.70 -13.92
CA ASP A 73 2.36 -11.75 -14.94
C ASP A 73 2.71 -10.29 -14.62
N ASP A 74 3.35 -10.02 -13.49
CA ASP A 74 3.83 -8.68 -13.17
C ASP A 74 5.00 -8.27 -14.08
N THR A 75 5.04 -6.98 -14.44
CA THR A 75 6.05 -6.41 -15.35
C THR A 75 7.19 -5.72 -14.63
N ILE A 76 7.15 -5.67 -13.29
CA ILE A 76 8.19 -5.08 -12.45
C ILE A 76 9.19 -6.16 -12.00
N PRO A 77 10.46 -5.80 -11.73
CA PRO A 77 11.43 -6.77 -11.22
C PRO A 77 11.11 -7.16 -9.77
N ARG A 78 11.36 -8.43 -9.42
CA ARG A 78 11.25 -8.92 -8.03
C ARG A 78 12.22 -8.21 -7.10
N LEU A 79 13.46 -7.99 -7.55
CA LEU A 79 14.50 -7.29 -6.81
C LEU A 79 14.65 -5.88 -7.39
N MET A 80 14.28 -4.88 -6.62
CA MET A 80 14.44 -3.46 -6.96
C MET A 80 15.65 -2.90 -6.22
N LYS A 81 16.51 -2.17 -6.93
CA LYS A 81 17.66 -1.46 -6.36
C LYS A 81 17.39 0.04 -6.34
N ASN A 82 17.85 0.70 -5.28
CA ASN A 82 17.85 2.16 -5.24
C ASN A 82 18.81 2.70 -6.31
N ALA A 83 18.40 3.78 -6.98
CA ALA A 83 19.22 4.50 -7.95
C ALA A 83 20.38 5.27 -7.28
#